data_AF-A0A7C9JET4-F1
#
_entry.id   AF-A0A7C9JET4-F1
#
_cell.length_a   1.000
_cell.length_b   1.000
_cell.length_c   1.000
_cell.angle_alpha   90.00
_cell.angle_beta   90.00
_cell.angle_gamma   90.00
#
_symmetry.space_group_name_H-M   'P 1'
#
loop_
_entity.id
_entity.type
_entity.pdbx_description
1 polymer ?
#
loop_
_entity_poly.entity_id
_entity_poly.type
_entity_poly.pdbx_seq_one_letter_code
_entity_poly.pdbx_strand_id
1 'polypeptide(L)' 'ASELRGTSPELSGGYAAGWTASVSRDALGSVTATVHNKAKPSLTHLLEFGHGGPHPAGAHPHIAPAADEAVSDLIRRL' A
#
# COMPACT_ATOMS: atom_id res chain seq x y z
N ALA A 1 6.76 1.63 -1.71
CA ALA A 1 7.00 0.77 -0.53
C ALA A 1 7.77 1.50 0.58
N SER A 2 8.89 2.18 0.29
CA SER A 2 9.66 2.89 1.33
C SER A 2 8.86 3.99 2.04
N GLU A 3 8.09 4.77 1.28
CA GLU A 3 7.21 5.80 1.83
C GLU A 3 6.18 5.21 2.81
N LEU A 4 5.44 4.18 2.40
CA LEU A 4 4.47 3.48 3.24
C LEU A 4 5.08 2.89 4.52
N ARG A 5 6.38 2.57 4.54
CA ARG A 5 7.05 2.13 5.78
C ARG A 5 7.18 3.26 6.81
N GLY A 6 7.23 4.52 6.37
CA GLY A 6 7.33 5.68 7.25
C GLY A 6 6.00 6.40 7.53
N THR A 7 5.02 6.26 6.64
CA THR A 7 3.74 6.96 6.74
C THR A 7 2.58 6.09 7.21
N SER A 8 2.74 4.77 7.22
CA SER A 8 1.68 3.86 7.68
C SER A 8 1.42 3.95 9.18
N PRO A 9 0.17 3.69 9.61
CA PRO A 9 -0.17 3.58 11.03
C PRO A 9 0.65 2.53 11.75
N GLU A 10 1.04 2.86 12.98
CA GLU A 10 1.83 1.98 13.83
C GLU A 10 1.09 1.63 15.11
N LEU A 11 1.04 0.33 15.39
CA LEU A 11 0.67 -0.19 16.72
C LEU A 11 1.89 -0.87 17.36
N SER A 12 2.45 -1.85 16.65
CA SER A 12 3.68 -2.55 17.01
C SER A 12 4.74 -2.46 15.90
N GLY A 13 4.55 -1.58 14.91
CA GLY A 13 5.43 -1.43 13.74
C GLY A 13 5.33 -2.54 12.68
N GLY A 14 4.82 -3.73 13.02
CA GLY A 14 4.78 -4.87 12.07
C GLY A 14 3.92 -4.65 10.82
N TYR A 15 2.93 -3.75 10.87
CA TYR A 15 2.17 -3.34 9.68
C TYR A 15 3.04 -2.50 8.74
N ALA A 16 3.58 -1.39 9.24
CA ALA A 16 4.46 -0.50 8.47
C ALA A 16 5.68 -1.25 7.90
N ALA A 17 6.34 -2.10 8.69
CA ALA A 17 7.47 -2.91 8.23
C ALA A 17 7.10 -3.96 7.16
N GLY A 18 5.83 -4.35 7.07
CA GLY A 18 5.32 -5.38 6.17
C GLY A 18 5.21 -4.97 4.70
N TRP A 19 5.36 -3.69 4.39
CA TRP A 19 5.28 -3.18 3.01
C TRP A 19 6.44 -3.62 2.15
N THR A 20 6.13 -4.21 1.00
CA THR A 20 7.14 -4.63 0.01
C THR A 20 6.66 -4.29 -1.40
N ALA A 21 7.56 -4.40 -2.36
CA ALA A 21 7.26 -4.25 -3.78
C ALA A 21 7.74 -5.49 -4.55
N SER A 22 7.00 -5.87 -5.59
CA SER A 22 7.40 -6.88 -6.56
C SER A 22 7.27 -6.31 -7.96
N VAL A 23 8.21 -6.63 -8.84
CA VAL A 23 8.18 -6.24 -10.24
C VAL A 23 8.03 -7.50 -11.08
N SER A 24 7.05 -7.51 -11.99
CA SER A 24 6.87 -8.55 -13.00
C SER A 24 6.99 -7.95 -14.39
N ARG A 25 7.50 -8.74 -15.34
CA ARG A 25 7.48 -8.44 -16.76
C ARG A 25 6.70 -9.53 -17.47
N ASP A 26 5.73 -9.14 -18.29
CA ASP A 26 4.99 -10.10 -19.12
C ASP A 26 5.77 -10.44 -20.41
N ALA A 27 5.27 -11.42 -21.16
CA ALA A 27 5.91 -11.87 -22.41
C ALA A 27 5.90 -10.81 -23.53
N LEU A 28 5.01 -9.81 -23.43
CA LEU A 28 4.85 -8.72 -24.39
C LEU A 28 5.75 -7.52 -24.03
N GLY A 29 6.46 -7.59 -22.90
CA GLY A 29 7.39 -6.57 -22.44
C GLY A 29 6.78 -5.56 -21.47
N SER A 30 5.51 -5.68 -21.11
CA SER A 30 4.88 -4.81 -20.11
C SER A 30 5.52 -5.06 -18.75
N VAL A 31 5.80 -3.98 -18.01
CA VAL A 31 6.36 -4.04 -16.66
C VAL A 31 5.29 -3.60 -15.66
N THR A 32 5.00 -4.47 -14.69
CA THR A 32 4.06 -4.19 -13.60
C THR A 32 4.82 -4.14 -12.29
N ALA A 33 4.71 -3.02 -11.57
CA ALA A 33 5.21 -2.89 -10.21
C ALA A 33 4.03 -2.95 -9.23
N THR A 34 4.05 -3.91 -8.31
CA THR A 34 3.00 -4.12 -7.31
C THR A 34 3.55 -3.84 -5.92
N VAL A 35 2.96 -2.88 -5.21
CA VAL A 35 3.23 -2.62 -3.79
C VAL A 35 2.16 -3.32 -2.95
N HIS A 36 2.57 -4.10 -1.95
CA HIS A 36 1.63 -4.84 -1.10
C HIS A 36 2.19 -5.02 0.32
N ASN A 37 1.29 -5.23 1.29
CA ASN A 37 1.69 -5.59 2.64
C ASN A 37 1.80 -7.11 2.78
N LYS A 38 3.03 -7.63 2.84
CA LYS A 38 3.28 -9.07 2.93
C LYS A 38 2.92 -9.64 4.30
N ALA A 39 3.06 -8.85 5.36
CA ALA A 39 2.84 -9.31 6.73
C ALA A 39 1.36 -9.33 7.12
N LYS A 40 0.60 -8.33 6.66
CA LYS A 40 -0.79 -8.11 7.06
C LYS A 40 -1.66 -7.64 5.87
N PRO A 41 -1.87 -8.49 4.84
CA PRO A 41 -2.59 -8.09 3.63
C PRO A 41 -4.06 -7.76 3.88
N SER A 42 -4.74 -8.42 4.82
CA SER A 42 -6.15 -8.11 5.13
C SER A 42 -6.31 -6.76 5.83
N LEU A 43 -5.27 -6.31 6.55
CA LEU A 43 -5.32 -5.07 7.32
C LEU A 43 -5.31 -3.83 6.42
N THR A 44 -4.73 -3.92 5.21
CA THR A 44 -4.69 -2.79 4.27
C THR A 44 -6.09 -2.33 3.90
N HIS A 45 -6.99 -3.27 3.57
CA HIS A 45 -8.37 -2.95 3.20
C HIS A 45 -9.14 -2.33 4.37
N LEU A 46 -9.02 -2.93 5.57
CA LEU A 46 -9.70 -2.44 6.77
C LEU A 46 -9.23 -1.04 7.17
N LEU A 47 -7.94 -0.76 7.04
CA LEU A 47 -7.41 0.57 7.32
C LEU A 47 -7.78 1.56 6.22
N GLU A 48 -7.74 1.19 4.94
CA GLU A 48 -8.02 2.14 3.87
C GLU A 48 -9.49 2.54 3.79
N PHE A 49 -10.42 1.59 4.04
CA PHE A 49 -11.85 1.79 3.80
C PHE A 49 -12.72 1.69 5.06
N GLY A 50 -12.14 1.28 6.19
CA GLY A 50 -12.91 0.98 7.39
C GLY A 50 -13.75 -0.28 7.24
N HIS A 51 -14.63 -0.52 8.23
CA HIS A 51 -15.66 -1.55 8.15
C HIS A 51 -16.87 -1.19 9.01
N GLY A 52 -18.04 -1.73 8.66
CA GLY A 52 -19.29 -1.58 9.42
C GLY A 52 -19.61 -2.79 10.30
N GLY A 53 -20.84 -2.84 10.82
CA GLY A 53 -21.36 -3.94 11.66
C GLY A 53 -21.59 -3.54 13.11
N PRO A 54 -21.73 -4.51 14.05
CA PRO A 54 -21.96 -4.23 15.47
C PRO A 54 -20.85 -3.39 16.13
N HIS A 55 -19.63 -3.47 15.59
CA HIS A 55 -18.47 -2.69 16.03
C HIS A 55 -17.81 -2.02 14.80
N PRO A 56 -18.33 -0.87 14.34
CA PRO A 56 -17.78 -0.20 13.18
C PRO A 56 -16.41 0.40 13.47
N ALA A 57 -15.55 0.48 12.46
CA ALA A 57 -14.32 1.27 12.50
C ALA A 57 -14.21 2.15 11.26
N GLY A 58 -13.85 3.42 11.48
CA GLY A 58 -13.63 4.39 10.40
C GLY A 58 -12.42 4.07 9.55
N ALA A 59 -12.41 4.61 8.33
CA ALA A 59 -11.26 4.56 7.44
C ALA A 59 -10.10 5.40 7.98
N HIS A 60 -8.89 4.95 7.70
CA HIS A 60 -7.63 5.63 7.88
C HIS A 60 -6.79 5.54 6.58
N PRO A 61 -7.20 6.29 5.53
CA PRO A 61 -6.58 6.22 4.22
C PRO A 61 -5.12 6.69 4.27
N HIS A 62 -4.22 5.87 3.76
CA HIS A 62 -2.78 6.16 3.70
C HIS A 62 -2.10 5.48 2.51
N ILE A 63 -2.79 4.58 1.82
CA ILE A 63 -2.25 3.86 0.66
C ILE A 63 -2.49 4.66 -0.62
N ALA A 64 -3.68 5.23 -0.80
CA ALA A 64 -4.00 6.02 -1.99
C ALA A 64 -3.04 7.22 -2.21
N PRO A 65 -2.70 8.04 -1.19
CA PRO A 65 -1.74 9.13 -1.37
C PRO A 65 -0.37 8.65 -1.84
N ALA A 66 0.14 7.55 -1.25
CA ALA A 66 1.43 6.97 -1.66
C ALA A 66 1.38 6.36 -3.08
N ALA A 67 0.21 5.93 -3.54
CA ALA A 67 0.01 5.46 -4.90
C ALA A 67 0.07 6.62 -5.91
N ASP A 68 -0.59 7.74 -5.62
CA ASP A 68 -0.59 8.93 -6.47
C ASP A 68 0.82 9.53 -6.61
N GLU A 69 1.57 9.60 -5.51
CA GLU A 69 2.98 10.01 -5.52
C GLU A 69 3.84 9.07 -6.36
N ALA A 70 3.70 7.75 -6.18
CA ALA A 70 4.46 6.77 -6.95
C ALA A 70 4.19 6.85 -8.46
N VAL A 71 2.93 7.08 -8.87
CA VAL A 71 2.56 7.28 -10.28
C VAL A 71 3.16 8.58 -10.81
N SER A 72 3.08 9.67 -10.05
CA SER A 72 3.66 10.97 -10.42
C SER A 72 5.18 10.88 -10.61
N ASP A 73 5.85 10.16 -9.72
CA ASP A 73 7.30 9.92 -9.78
C ASP A 73 7.69 9.06 -10.98
N LEU A 74 6.88 8.07 -11.34
CA LEU A 74 7.07 7.26 -12.54
C LEU A 74 6.94 8.12 -13.80
N ILE A 75 5.87 8.92 -13.90
CA ILE A 75 5.63 9.82 -15.04
C ILE A 75 6.78 10.81 -15.22
N ARG A 76 7.34 11.35 -14.13
CA ARG A 76 8.49 12.27 -14.17
C ARG A 76 9.77 11.63 -14.74
N ARG A 77 9.92 10.31 -14.60
CA ARG A 77 11.12 9.56 -15.01
C ARG A 77 11.03 8.97 -16.42
N LEU A 78 9.88 9.13 -17.08
CA LEU A 78 9.66 8.78 -18.50
C LEU A 78 9.95 9.99 -19.40
#